data_AF-A0A938TB19-F1
#
_entry.id   AF-A0A938TB19-F1
#
_cell.length_a   1.000
_cell.length_b   1.000
_cell.length_c   1.000
_cell.angle_alpha   90.00
_cell.angle_beta   90.00
_cell.angle_gamma   90.00
#
_symmetry.space_group_name_H-M   'P 1'
#
loop_
_entity.id
_entity.type
_entity.pdbx_description
1 polymer ?
#
loop_
_entity_poly.entity_id
_entity_poly.type
_entity_poly.pdbx_seq_one_letter_code
_entity_poly.pdbx_strand_id
1 'polypeptide(L)'
;MTITTQGKPITKRYGPMPLCWKWGLPAVAQNMAENNIAELRFPVLDEFDAIHKNQTIRFRKKISLDCGDGQWVDFRVFELTGDGVIPTVYWVDNRNRTVFVISGMEAYVLERTS
;
A
#
# COMPACT_ATOMS: atom_id res chain seq x y z
N MET A 1 -13.06 -26.01 -15.35
CA MET A 1 -13.34 -25.58 -13.96
C MET A 1 -12.59 -24.27 -13.77
N THR A 2 -13.27 -23.16 -14.06
CA THR A 2 -12.65 -21.83 -14.16
C THR A 2 -13.31 -20.97 -13.11
N ILE A 3 -12.62 -20.77 -11.98
CA ILE A 3 -13.05 -19.80 -10.97
C ILE A 3 -12.24 -18.53 -11.24
N THR A 4 -12.81 -17.61 -12.00
CA THR A 4 -12.27 -16.26 -12.18
C THR A 4 -13.16 -15.30 -11.40
N THR A 5 -12.96 -15.22 -10.09
CA THR A 5 -13.59 -14.17 -9.28
C THR A 5 -12.77 -12.88 -9.41
N GLN A 6 -13.02 -12.14 -10.51
CA GLN A 6 -12.66 -10.72 -10.60
C GLN A 6 -13.67 -9.90 -9.77
N GLY A 7 -13.38 -9.73 -8.48
CA GLY A 7 -14.01 -8.68 -7.70
C GLY A 7 -13.54 -7.32 -8.22
N LYS A 8 -14.46 -6.48 -8.70
CA LYS A 8 -14.15 -5.11 -9.14
C LYS A 8 -13.60 -4.34 -7.92
N PRO A 9 -12.48 -3.61 -8.06
CA PRO A 9 -11.94 -2.81 -6.97
C PRO A 9 -13.01 -1.84 -6.45
N ILE A 10 -13.18 -1.78 -5.13
CA ILE A 10 -14.18 -0.89 -4.49
C ILE A 10 -13.51 0.41 -4.05
N THR A 11 -14.15 1.55 -4.34
CA THR A 11 -13.83 2.83 -3.71
C THR A 11 -14.70 2.96 -2.47
N LYS A 12 -14.09 2.92 -1.28
CA LYS A 12 -14.81 3.02 -0.01
C LYS A 12 -14.63 4.42 0.55
N ARG A 13 -15.72 5.19 0.70
CA ARG A 13 -15.72 6.47 1.40
C ARG A 13 -16.00 6.18 2.88
N TYR A 14 -14.99 6.34 3.73
CA TYR A 14 -15.19 6.36 5.18
C TYR A 14 -15.76 7.74 5.59
N GLY A 15 -16.44 7.83 6.74
CA GLY A 15 -17.09 9.05 7.27
C GLY A 15 -16.09 10.19 7.59
N PRO A 16 -16.08 10.83 8.78
CA PRO A 16 -14.96 11.74 9.10
C PRO A 16 -13.64 11.01 8.84
N MET A 17 -12.80 11.56 7.95
CA MET A 17 -11.65 10.82 7.42
C MET A 17 -10.70 10.48 8.58
N PRO A 18 -10.45 9.20 8.89
CA PRO A 18 -9.55 8.84 9.97
C PRO A 18 -8.15 9.37 9.68
N LEU A 19 -7.55 10.07 10.63
CA LEU A 19 -6.15 10.50 10.56
C LEU A 19 -5.25 9.26 10.59
N CYS A 20 -4.33 9.16 9.65
CA CYS A 20 -3.33 8.09 9.60
C CYS A 20 -1.97 8.64 10.01
N TRP A 21 -1.26 7.95 10.89
CA TRP A 21 0.15 8.23 11.12
C TRP A 21 0.97 7.67 9.94
N LYS A 22 1.94 8.43 9.41
CA LYS A 22 2.87 8.01 8.34
C LYS A 22 3.42 6.59 8.54
N TRP A 23 3.85 6.23 9.76
CA TRP A 23 4.37 4.88 10.06
C TRP A 23 3.30 3.78 10.02
N GLY A 24 2.01 4.13 10.06
CA GLY A 24 0.88 3.20 9.88
C GLY A 24 0.50 2.93 8.42
N LEU A 25 1.08 3.66 7.46
CA LEU A 25 0.77 3.49 6.02
C LEU A 25 1.01 2.07 5.48
N PRO A 26 2.06 1.32 5.90
CA PRO A 26 2.19 -0.08 5.52
C PRO A 26 0.98 -0.94 5.90
N ALA A 27 0.40 -0.74 7.09
CA ALA A 27 -0.79 -1.47 7.53
C ALA A 27 -2.04 -1.06 6.73
N VAL A 28 -2.13 0.21 6.30
CA VAL A 28 -3.19 0.65 5.39
C VAL A 28 -3.11 -0.10 4.06
N ALA A 29 -1.92 -0.21 3.45
CA ALA A 29 -1.74 -0.95 2.21
C ALA A 29 -2.11 -2.44 2.34
N GLN A 30 -1.75 -3.08 3.47
CA GLN A 30 -2.14 -4.47 3.77
C GLN A 30 -3.66 -4.62 3.90
N ASN A 31 -4.30 -3.74 4.67
CA ASN A 31 -5.75 -3.75 4.80
C ASN A 31 -6.46 -3.55 3.44
N MET A 32 -5.94 -2.64 2.60
CA MET A 32 -6.46 -2.45 1.24
C MET A 32 -6.29 -3.69 0.37
N ALA A 33 -5.15 -4.37 0.46
CA ALA A 33 -4.87 -5.60 -0.26
C ALA A 33 -5.80 -6.74 0.15
N GLU A 34 -6.02 -6.92 1.45
CA GLU A 34 -6.92 -7.93 2.01
C GLU A 34 -8.37 -7.68 1.61
N ASN A 35 -8.82 -6.42 1.67
CA ASN A 35 -10.20 -6.04 1.43
C ASN A 35 -10.50 -5.60 -0.02
N ASN A 36 -9.55 -5.78 -0.94
CA ASN A 36 -9.64 -5.35 -2.35
C ASN A 36 -10.10 -3.87 -2.52
N ILE A 37 -9.57 -2.99 -1.67
CA ILE A 37 -9.87 -1.55 -1.72
C ILE A 37 -9.00 -0.89 -2.78
N ALA A 38 -9.63 -0.17 -3.71
CA ALA A 38 -8.97 0.44 -4.86
C ALA A 38 -8.26 1.74 -4.50
N GLU A 39 -8.87 2.55 -3.64
CA GLU A 39 -8.42 3.89 -3.32
C GLU A 39 -8.96 4.28 -1.94
N LEU A 40 -8.12 4.96 -1.16
CA LEU A 40 -8.49 5.63 0.08
C LEU A 40 -7.94 7.05 0.07
N ARG A 41 -8.70 7.97 0.67
CA ARG A 41 -8.28 9.35 0.92
C ARG A 41 -8.39 9.62 2.41
N PHE A 42 -7.35 10.22 2.97
CA PHE A 42 -7.28 10.54 4.39
C PHE A 42 -6.17 11.55 4.66
N PRO A 43 -6.25 12.31 5.77
CA PRO A 43 -5.12 13.10 6.23
C PRO A 43 -4.02 12.20 6.79
N VAL A 44 -2.76 12.59 6.59
CA VAL A 44 -1.57 11.92 7.18
C VAL A 44 -0.87 12.86 8.14
N LEU A 45 -0.56 12.37 9.34
CA LEU A 45 0.35 13.00 10.29
C LEU A 45 1.76 12.43 10.06
N ASP A 46 2.73 13.30 9.78
CA ASP A 46 4.12 12.92 9.57
C ASP A 46 4.96 12.93 10.86
N GLU A 47 6.26 12.67 10.73
CA GLU A 47 7.22 12.63 11.83
C GLU A 47 7.59 14.01 12.41
N PHE A 48 7.17 15.09 11.76
CA PHE A 48 7.39 16.47 12.20
C PHE A 48 6.09 17.14 12.68
N ASP A 49 5.09 16.32 13.05
CA ASP A 49 3.76 16.74 13.49
C ASP A 49 2.98 17.56 12.45
N ALA A 50 3.36 17.51 11.17
CA ALA A 50 2.63 18.18 10.10
C ALA A 50 1.49 17.30 9.58
N ILE A 51 0.32 17.92 9.40
CA ILE A 51 -0.88 17.27 8.86
C ILE A 51 -1.01 17.58 7.37
N HIS A 52 -0.92 16.53 6.55
CA HIS A 52 -1.12 16.57 5.11
C HIS A 52 -2.54 16.11 4.77
N LYS A 53 -3.44 17.02 4.38
CA LYS A 53 -4.90 16.76 4.37
C LYS A 53 -5.42 15.94 3.18
N ASN A 54 -4.76 16.02 2.03
CA ASN A 54 -5.27 15.50 0.75
C ASN A 54 -4.50 14.28 0.25
N GLN A 55 -4.14 13.36 1.15
CA GLN A 55 -3.39 12.17 0.76
C GLN A 55 -4.32 11.13 0.14
N THR A 56 -3.84 10.46 -0.90
CA THR A 56 -4.51 9.40 -1.62
C THR A 56 -3.57 8.22 -1.76
N ILE A 57 -3.95 7.07 -1.20
CA ILE A 57 -3.31 5.79 -1.50
C ILE A 57 -4.23 5.00 -2.45
N ARG A 58 -3.67 4.53 -3.55
CA ARG A 58 -4.42 3.82 -4.59
C ARG A 58 -3.73 2.54 -5.02
N PHE A 59 -4.51 1.53 -5.35
CA PHE A 59 -4.06 0.36 -6.05
C PHE A 59 -3.52 0.76 -7.43
N ARG A 60 -2.30 0.32 -7.73
CA ARG A 60 -1.62 0.59 -9.00
C ARG A 60 -1.69 -0.60 -9.94
N LYS A 61 -1.23 -1.76 -9.48
CA LYS A 61 -1.17 -3.00 -10.29
C LYS A 61 -0.96 -4.25 -9.44
N LYS A 62 -1.20 -5.40 -10.05
CA LYS A 62 -0.67 -6.71 -9.63
C LYS A 62 0.55 -7.04 -10.48
N ILE A 63 1.58 -7.63 -9.89
CA ILE A 63 2.78 -8.06 -10.59
C ILE A 63 3.39 -9.28 -9.91
N SER A 64 3.88 -10.23 -10.70
CA SER A 64 4.66 -11.36 -10.21
C SER A 64 6.13 -11.09 -10.54
N LEU A 65 7.01 -11.22 -9.55
CA LEU A 65 8.45 -11.04 -9.72
C LEU A 65 9.19 -12.33 -9.37
N ASP A 66 10.24 -12.63 -10.14
CA ASP A 66 11.23 -13.63 -9.76
C ASP A 66 12.16 -13.02 -8.70
N CYS A 67 12.17 -13.62 -7.51
CA CYS A 67 12.99 -13.19 -6.39
C CYS A 67 14.30 -13.99 -6.27
N GLY A 68 14.66 -14.78 -7.29
CA GLY A 68 15.79 -15.70 -7.28
C GLY A 68 15.38 -17.13 -6.94
N ASP A 69 16.26 -18.08 -7.23
CA ASP A 69 16.06 -19.52 -6.95
C ASP A 69 14.77 -20.12 -7.55
N GLY A 70 14.24 -19.51 -8.62
CA GLY A 70 12.98 -19.90 -9.25
C GLY A 70 11.74 -19.59 -8.41
N GLN A 71 11.86 -18.79 -7.35
CA GLN A 71 10.74 -18.39 -6.50
C GLN A 71 10.07 -17.14 -7.08
N TRP A 72 8.83 -17.33 -7.52
CA TRP A 72 7.97 -16.23 -7.94
C TRP A 72 7.11 -15.74 -6.78
N VAL A 73 7.08 -14.42 -6.59
CA VAL A 73 6.24 -13.77 -5.58
C VAL A 73 5.25 -12.82 -6.25
N ASP A 74 3.98 -13.01 -5.92
CA ASP A 74 2.90 -12.13 -6.36
C ASP A 74 2.78 -10.92 -5.42
N PHE A 75 2.76 -9.73 -6.01
CA PHE A 75 2.61 -8.47 -5.31
C PHE A 75 1.36 -7.72 -5.76
N ARG A 76 0.70 -7.08 -4.80
CA ARG A 76 -0.22 -5.96 -5.01
C ARG A 76 0.53 -4.68 -4.69
N VAL A 77 0.56 -3.77 -5.66
CA VAL A 77 1.32 -2.52 -5.57
C VAL A 77 0.36 -1.37 -5.33
N PHE A 78 0.64 -0.56 -4.31
CA PHE A 78 -0.10 0.65 -3.97
C PHE A 78 0.80 1.86 -4.05
N GLU A 79 0.22 3.01 -4.37
CA GLU A 79 0.93 4.29 -4.51
C GLU A 79 0.22 5.35 -3.67
N LEU A 80 0.97 6.00 -2.78
CA LEU A 80 0.55 7.18 -2.04
C LEU A 80 1.01 8.43 -2.78
N THR A 81 0.08 9.37 -2.96
CA THR A 81 0.29 10.68 -3.54
C THR A 81 -0.53 11.72 -2.79
N GLY A 82 -0.19 13.00 -2.92
CA GLY A 82 -0.93 14.10 -2.31
C GLY A 82 -0.05 15.33 -2.15
N ASP A 83 -0.62 16.38 -1.56
CA ASP A 83 0.10 17.62 -1.28
C ASP A 83 1.14 17.39 -0.18
N GLY A 84 2.36 17.90 -0.36
CA GLY A 84 3.40 17.89 0.68
C GLY A 84 4.01 16.51 0.97
N VAL A 85 3.69 15.47 0.18
CA VAL A 85 4.28 14.13 0.32
C VAL A 85 5.17 13.80 -0.87
N ILE A 86 6.23 13.04 -0.60
CA ILE A 86 6.97 12.35 -1.66
C ILE A 86 6.13 11.15 -2.11
N PRO A 87 5.93 10.91 -3.41
CA PRO A 87 5.23 9.72 -3.89
C PRO A 87 5.89 8.45 -3.34
N THR A 88 5.08 7.61 -2.68
CA THR A 88 5.55 6.41 -2.00
C THR A 88 4.84 5.18 -2.53
N VAL A 89 5.61 4.13 -2.86
CA VAL A 89 5.08 2.88 -3.40
C VAL A 89 5.22 1.76 -2.38
N TYR A 90 4.13 1.05 -2.11
CA TYR A 90 4.05 -0.08 -1.19
C TYR A 90 3.82 -1.37 -1.96
N TRP A 91 4.58 -2.41 -1.62
CA TRP A 91 4.48 -3.73 -2.22
C TRP A 91 4.02 -4.74 -1.19
N VAL A 92 2.80 -5.24 -1.36
CA VAL A 92 2.18 -6.21 -0.47
C VAL A 92 2.21 -7.59 -1.11
N ASP A 93 2.82 -8.57 -0.46
CA ASP A 93 2.92 -9.94 -0.95
C ASP A 93 1.62 -10.74 -0.77
N ASN A 94 1.61 -11.99 -1.25
CA ASN A 94 0.49 -12.91 -1.10
C ASN A 94 0.20 -13.35 0.36
N ARG A 95 1.12 -13.08 1.29
CA ARG A 95 0.92 -13.29 2.74
C ARG A 95 0.39 -12.04 3.43
N ASN A 96 -0.03 -11.04 2.67
CA ASN A 96 -0.52 -9.75 3.16
C ASN A 96 0.51 -8.98 3.99
N ARG A 97 1.80 -9.09 3.64
CA ARG A 97 2.90 -8.36 4.29
C ARG A 97 3.40 -7.28 3.36
N THR A 98 3.69 -6.10 3.89
CA THR A 98 4.40 -5.06 3.14
C THR A 98 5.88 -5.40 3.14
N VAL A 99 6.39 -5.85 1.99
CA VAL A 99 7.77 -6.34 1.87
C VAL A 99 8.73 -5.24 1.41
N PHE A 100 8.25 -4.32 0.56
CA PHE A 100 9.03 -3.19 0.07
C PHE A 100 8.23 -1.90 0.16
N VAL A 101 8.91 -0.83 0.58
CA VAL A 101 8.41 0.55 0.51
C VAL A 101 9.47 1.42 -0.14
N ILE A 102 9.11 2.18 -1.17
CA ILE A 102 10.03 3.11 -1.85
C ILE A 102 9.44 4.51 -1.76
N SER A 103 10.18 5.45 -1.16
CA SER A 103 9.77 6.84 -0.93
C SER A 103 10.91 7.78 -1.32
N GLY A 104 10.88 8.32 -2.54
CA GLY A 104 11.94 9.20 -3.03
C GLY A 104 13.31 8.51 -3.06
N MET A 105 14.22 8.93 -2.18
CA MET A 105 15.58 8.36 -2.05
C MET A 105 15.66 7.22 -1.01
N GLU A 106 14.56 6.94 -0.31
CA GLU A 106 14.51 5.93 0.74
C GLU A 106 13.87 4.64 0.23
N ALA A 107 14.44 3.51 0.67
CA ALA A 107 13.87 2.20 0.45
C ALA A 107 13.90 1.40 1.76
N TYR A 108 12.75 0.83 2.11
CA TYR A 108 12.59 -0.04 3.28
C TYR A 108 12.27 -1.44 2.79
N VAL A 109 12.93 -2.42 3.39
CA VAL A 109 12.74 -3.85 3.10
C VAL A 109 12.38 -4.55 4.40
N LEU A 110 11.36 -5.41 4.35
CA LEU A 110 11.03 -6.26 5.48
C LEU A 110 12.17 -7.24 5.74
N GLU A 111 12.82 -7.10 6.89
CA GLU A 111 13.83 -8.05 7.34
C GLU A 111 13.19 -9.40 7.67
N ARG A 112 13.81 -10.47 7.21
CA ARG A 112 13.40 -11.83 7.56
C ARG A 112 13.93 -12.15 8.95
N THR A 113 13.04 -12.26 9.92
CA THR A 113 13.35 -12.90 11.20
C THR A 113 13.45 -14.41 10.99
N SER A 114 14.61 -14.98 11.32
CA SER A 114 14.93 -16.42 11.27
C SER A 114 14.30 -17.19 12.42
#